data_AF-R0EHW1-F1
#
_entry.id   AF-R0EHW1-F1
#
_cell.length_a   1.000
_cell.length_b   1.000
_cell.length_c   1.000
_cell.angle_alpha   90.00
_cell.angle_beta   90.00
_cell.angle_gamma   90.00
#
_symmetry.space_group_name_H-M   'P 1'
#
loop_
_entity.id
_entity.type
_entity.pdbx_description
1 polymer ?
#
loop_
_entity_poly.entity_id
_entity_poly.type
_entity_poly.pdbx_seq_one_letter_code
_entity_poly.pdbx_strand_id
1 'polypeptide(L)' 'MPFHVRDPETDALVRQYAEEKRVGITDAIKLAVNKAREADEKALAQKRAALKAIRDEVAAWPRTGEVADKAFFDSLNDE' A
#
# COMPACT_ATOMS: atom_id res chain seq x y z
N MET A 1 0.75 -20.65 24.61
CA MET A 1 -0.65 -21.03 24.29
C MET A 1 -0.90 -20.75 22.82
N PRO A 2 -1.50 -21.66 22.05
CA PRO A 2 -1.88 -21.37 20.67
C PRO A 2 -2.98 -20.31 20.71
N PHE A 3 -2.75 -19.22 19.97
CA PHE A 3 -3.61 -18.06 19.71
C PHE A 3 -5.09 -18.23 20.12
N HIS A 4 -5.55 -17.51 21.15
CA HIS A 4 -6.94 -17.58 21.61
C HIS A 4 -7.66 -16.28 21.25
N VAL A 5 -8.50 -16.35 20.21
CA VAL A 5 -9.36 -15.25 19.78
C VAL A 5 -10.56 -15.21 20.70
N ARG A 6 -10.73 -14.13 21.47
CA ARG A 6 -11.86 -13.95 22.41
C ARG A 6 -13.13 -13.39 21.76
N ASP A 7 -13.10 -13.25 20.45
CA ASP A 7 -14.21 -12.75 19.65
C ASP A 7 -14.86 -13.93 18.89
N PRO A 8 -16.14 -14.25 19.17
CA PRO A 8 -16.83 -15.38 18.54
C PRO A 8 -16.94 -15.26 17.01
N GLU A 9 -17.06 -14.04 16.49
CA GLU A 9 -17.16 -13.79 15.05
C GLU A 9 -15.83 -14.13 14.35
N THR A 10 -14.71 -13.67 14.90
CA THR A 10 -13.38 -13.96 14.36
C THR A 10 -13.04 -15.45 14.44
N ASP A 11 -13.41 -16.16 15.51
CA ASP A 11 -13.22 -17.62 15.59
C ASP A 11 -14.02 -18.36 14.51
N ALA A 12 -15.29 -17.97 14.29
CA ALA A 12 -16.12 -18.56 13.24
C ALA A 12 -15.55 -18.31 11.84
N LEU A 13 -15.09 -17.08 11.54
CA LEU A 13 -14.48 -16.73 10.27
C LEU A 13 -13.20 -17.53 10.00
N VAL A 14 -12.33 -17.66 11.00
CA VAL A 14 -11.08 -18.42 10.85
C VAL A 14 -11.37 -19.92 10.68
N ARG A 15 -12.36 -20.47 11.40
CA ARG A 15 -12.78 -21.87 11.23
C ARG A 15 -13.33 -22.13 9.84
N GLN A 16 -14.24 -21.27 9.36
CA GLN A 16 -14.78 -21.38 8.01
C GLN A 16 -13.66 -21.33 6.97
N TYR A 17 -12.72 -20.38 7.10
CA TYR A 17 -11.59 -20.29 6.18
C TYR A 17 -10.67 -21.52 6.22
N ALA A 18 -10.44 -22.07 7.42
CA ALA A 18 -9.67 -23.28 7.61
C ALA A 18 -10.34 -24.50 6.95
N GLU A 19 -11.67 -24.64 7.08
CA GLU A 19 -12.47 -25.68 6.43
C GLU A 19 -12.45 -25.55 4.90
N GLU A 20 -12.66 -24.35 4.37
CA GLU A 20 -12.62 -24.06 2.93
C GLU A 20 -11.25 -24.39 2.32
N LYS A 21 -10.17 -24.12 3.04
CA LYS A 21 -8.80 -24.41 2.60
C LYS A 21 -8.28 -25.79 3.01
N ARG A 22 -9.05 -26.53 3.81
CA ARG A 22 -8.69 -27.84 4.37
C ARG A 22 -7.33 -27.82 5.08
N VAL A 23 -7.09 -26.79 5.88
CA VAL A 23 -5.87 -26.61 6.66
C VAL A 23 -6.20 -26.43 8.13
N GLY A 24 -5.20 -26.56 9.01
CA GLY A 24 -5.39 -26.24 10.43
C GLY A 24 -5.61 -24.73 10.65
N ILE A 25 -6.30 -24.37 11.73
CA ILE A 25 -6.61 -22.97 12.12
C ILE A 25 -5.36 -22.07 12.09
N THR A 26 -4.25 -22.55 12.63
CA THR A 26 -3.00 -21.77 12.65
C THR A 26 -2.46 -21.50 11.25
N ASP A 27 -2.56 -22.46 10.33
CA ASP A 27 -2.09 -22.28 8.96
C ASP A 27 -3.07 -21.45 8.13
N ALA A 28 -4.37 -21.55 8.42
CA ALA A 28 -5.40 -20.68 7.89
C ALA A 28 -5.09 -19.21 8.19
N ILE A 29 -4.74 -18.90 9.45
CA ILE A 29 -4.35 -17.55 9.89
C ILE A 29 -3.08 -17.09 9.16
N LYS A 30 -2.02 -17.92 9.11
CA LYS A 30 -0.78 -17.56 8.40
C LYS A 30 -1.05 -17.24 6.93
N LEU A 31 -1.86 -18.06 6.27
CA LEU A 31 -2.17 -17.94 4.86
C LEU A 31 -3.01 -16.69 4.58
N ALA A 32 -3.98 -16.37 5.44
CA ALA A 32 -4.76 -15.14 5.35
C ALA A 32 -3.89 -13.90 5.53
N VAL A 33 -3.03 -13.87 6.56
CA VAL A 33 -2.13 -12.74 6.84
C VAL A 33 -1.12 -12.53 5.71
N ASN A 34 -0.51 -13.60 5.21
CA ASN A 34 0.44 -13.49 4.10
C ASN A 34 -0.22 -12.92 2.85
N LYS A 35 -1.42 -13.39 2.49
CA LYS A 35 -2.18 -12.87 1.35
C LYS A 35 -2.54 -11.39 1.51
N ALA A 36 -2.94 -10.98 2.71
CA ALA A 36 -3.24 -9.57 2.98
C ALA A 36 -2.00 -8.70 2.78
N ARG A 37 -0.85 -9.13 3.30
CA ARG A 37 0.43 -8.42 3.13
C ARG A 37 0.87 -8.36 1.67
N GLU A 38 0.77 -9.45 0.93
CA GLU A 38 1.08 -9.48 -0.51
C GLU A 38 0.20 -8.52 -1.30
N ALA A 39 -1.10 -8.42 -0.95
CA ALA A 39 -2.02 -7.47 -1.57
C ALA A 39 -1.61 -6.01 -1.28
N ASP A 40 -1.28 -5.70 -0.03
CA ASP A 40 -0.83 -4.36 0.39
C ASP A 40 0.49 -3.97 -0.30
N GLU A 41 1.46 -4.89 -0.34
CA GLU A 41 2.74 -4.68 -1.00
C GLU A 41 2.57 -4.46 -2.51
N LYS A 42 1.68 -5.22 -3.16
CA LYS A 42 1.36 -5.04 -4.58
C LYS A 42 0.71 -3.68 -4.83
N ALA A 43 -0.24 -3.26 -3.99
CA ALA A 43 -0.87 -1.96 -4.12
C ALA A 43 0.16 -0.81 -3.93
N LEU A 44 1.07 -0.95 -2.97
CA LEU A 44 2.14 0.02 -2.76
C LEU A 44 3.12 0.06 -3.95
N ALA A 45 3.50 -1.09 -4.48
CA ALA A 45 4.38 -1.20 -5.65
C ALA A 45 3.75 -0.52 -6.88
N GLN A 46 2.44 -0.72 -7.11
CA GLN A 46 1.71 -0.05 -8.20
C GLN A 46 1.71 1.48 -8.04
N LYS A 47 1.42 1.98 -6.83
CA LYS A 47 1.48 3.42 -6.55
C LYS A 47 2.88 3.99 -6.78
N ARG A 48 3.93 3.28 -6.35
CA ARG A 48 5.33 3.67 -6.57
C ARG A 48 5.68 3.66 -8.05
N ALA A 49 5.23 2.67 -8.82
CA ALA A 49 5.47 2.61 -10.25
C ALA A 49 4.81 3.79 -10.98
N ALA A 50 3.56 4.13 -10.63
CA ALA A 50 2.86 5.29 -11.18
C ALA A 50 3.59 6.61 -10.86
N LEU A 51 4.00 6.79 -9.61
CA LEU A 51 4.81 7.95 -9.20
C LEU A 51 6.15 8.01 -9.95
N LYS A 52 6.80 6.86 -10.14
CA LYS A 52 8.07 6.80 -10.88
C LYS A 52 7.87 7.23 -12.33
N ALA A 53 6.83 6.76 -13.00
CA ALA A 53 6.55 7.14 -14.39
C ALA A 53 6.40 8.67 -14.55
N ILE A 54 5.64 9.30 -13.67
CA ILE A 54 5.48 10.76 -13.67
C ILE A 54 6.82 11.47 -13.42
N ARG A 55 7.60 10.99 -12.43
CA ARG A 55 8.90 11.57 -12.11
C ARG A 55 9.89 11.43 -13.26
N ASP A 56 9.88 10.30 -13.96
CA ASP A 56 10.76 10.05 -15.10
C ASP A 56 10.38 10.97 -16.28
N GLU A 57 9.09 11.19 -16.52
CA GLU A 57 8.60 12.13 -17.53
C GLU A 57 9.05 13.57 -17.24
N VAL A 58 8.83 14.04 -16.01
CA VAL A 58 9.26 15.38 -15.58
C VAL A 58 10.78 15.53 -15.64
N ALA A 59 11.53 14.49 -15.25
CA ALA A 59 12.99 14.51 -15.30
C ALA A 59 13.56 14.51 -16.72
N ALA A 60 12.79 14.05 -17.72
CA ALA A 60 13.18 14.10 -19.12
C ALA A 60 13.08 15.51 -19.73
N TRP A 61 12.40 16.45 -19.07
CA TRP A 61 12.31 17.82 -19.56
C TRP A 61 13.67 18.53 -19.47
N PRO A 62 14.05 19.30 -20.50
CA PRO A 62 15.28 20.08 -20.45
C PRO A 62 15.20 21.12 -19.34
N ARG A 63 16.31 21.31 -18.62
CA ARG A 63 16.39 22.37 -17.61
C ARG A 63 16.30 23.72 -18.30
N THR A 64 15.37 24.56 -17.85
CA THR A 64 15.15 25.91 -18.38
C THR A 64 16.23 26.90 -17.97
N GLY A 65 16.98 26.61 -16.88
CA GLY A 65 18.00 27.52 -16.34
C GLY A 65 17.43 28.72 -15.57
N GLU A 66 16.11 28.89 -15.60
CA GLU A 66 15.34 29.86 -14.82
C GLU A 66 15.42 29.52 -13.33
N VAL A 67 15.68 30.53 -12.50
CA VAL A 67 15.63 30.40 -11.04
C VAL A 67 14.29 30.95 -10.58
N ALA A 68 13.43 30.08 -10.05
CA ALA A 68 12.22 30.52 -9.37
C ALA A 68 12.63 31.19 -8.06
N ASP A 69 12.85 32.50 -8.12
CA ASP A 69 13.26 33.31 -6.99
C ASP A 69 12.06 33.79 -6.17
N LYS A 70 12.34 34.53 -5.10
CA LYS A 70 11.30 35.03 -4.21
C LYS A 70 10.31 35.95 -4.94
N ALA A 71 10.78 36.77 -5.89
CA ALA A 71 9.91 37.67 -6.64
C ALA A 71 8.91 36.90 -7.53
N PHE A 72 9.32 35.77 -8.11
CA PHE A 72 8.42 34.87 -8.81
C PHE A 72 7.32 34.31 -7.89
N PHE A 73 7.68 33.81 -6.70
CA PHE A 73 6.69 33.25 -5.77
C PHE A 73 5.77 34.31 -5.16
N ASP A 74 6.29 35.51 -4.87
CA ASP A 74 5.48 36.63 -4.37
C ASP A 74 4.42 37.04 -5.41
N SER A 75 4.76 37.02 -6.71
CA SER A 75 3.80 37.32 -7.80
C SER A 75 2.67 36.30 -7.99
N LEU A 76 2.80 35.08 -7.47
CA LEU A 76 1.76 34.03 -7.56
C LEU A 76 0.69 34.13 -6.47
N ASN A 77 0.95 34.90 -5.40
CA ASN A 77 0.07 35.03 -4.24
C ASN A 77 -0.63 36.39 -4.14
N ASP A 78 -0.32 37.33 -5.03
CA ASP A 78 -0.87 38.69 -5.03
C ASP A 78 -2.22 38.80 -5.79
N GLU A 79 -2.94 37.69 -6.01
CA GLU A 79 -4.30 37.64 -6.59
C GLU A 79 -5.33 37.05 -5.61
#